data_AF-A0A8T6SRK5-F1
#
_entry.id   AF-A0A8T6SRK5-F1
#
_cell.length_a   1.000
_cell.length_b   1.000
_cell.length_c   1.000
_cell.angle_alpha   90.00
_cell.angle_beta   90.00
_cell.angle_gamma   90.00
#
_symmetry.space_group_name_H-M   'P 1'
#
loop_
_entity.id
_entity.type
_entity.pdbx_description
1 polymer ?
#
loop_
_entity_poly.entity_id
_entity_poly.type
_entity_poly.pdbx_seq_one_letter_code
_entity_poly.pdbx_strand_id
1 'polypeptide(L)' 'HVVQIEDEGGIVYVVPSQNQLAAIPGWDGEMLPVTYNLAQETGRMREKIAEELKRVGKAEVALERIAEEP' A
#
# COMPACT_ATOMS: atom_id res chain seq x y z
N HIS A 1 -13.33 12.20 10.41
CA HIS A 1 -13.26 12.89 9.11
C HIS A 1 -12.39 14.13 9.25
N VAL A 2 -11.72 14.55 8.17
CA VAL A 2 -10.90 15.77 8.14
C VAL A 2 -11.84 16.98 8.11
N VAL A 3 -11.58 17.96 8.95
CA VAL A 3 -12.40 19.19 9.06
C VAL A 3 -11.66 20.38 8.46
N GLN A 4 -10.34 20.43 8.60
CA GLN A 4 -9.51 21.51 8.10
C GLN A 4 -8.07 21.02 7.87
N ILE A 5 -7.43 21.54 6.83
CA ILE A 5 -6.01 21.37 6.54
C ILE A 5 -5.38 22.77 6.56
N GLU A 6 -4.27 22.91 7.27
CA GLU A 6 -3.47 24.12 7.33
C GLU A 6 -2.12 23.84 6.64
N ASP A 7 -1.97 24.33 5.41
CA ASP A 7 -0.89 23.92 4.49
C ASP A 7 0.50 24.40 4.92
N GLU A 8 0.62 25.61 5.48
CA GLU A 8 1.92 26.20 5.84
C GLU A 8 2.58 25.51 7.04
N GLY A 9 1.79 25.02 7.98
CA GLY A 9 2.26 24.30 9.17
C GLY A 9 2.21 22.78 9.05
N GLY A 10 1.60 22.24 7.98
CA GLY A 10 1.38 20.80 7.82
C GLY A 10 0.43 20.21 8.87
N ILE A 11 -0.50 21.01 9.40
CA ILE A 11 -1.42 20.60 10.47
C ILE A 11 -2.74 20.13 9.88
N VAL A 12 -3.22 18.98 10.34
CA VAL A 12 -4.50 18.41 9.93
C VAL A 12 -5.43 18.27 11.13
N TYR A 13 -6.56 18.97 11.10
CA TYR A 13 -7.56 18.93 12.15
C TYR A 13 -8.61 17.85 11.83
N VAL A 14 -8.77 16.89 12.74
CA VAL A 14 -9.66 15.73 12.57
C VAL A 14 -10.63 15.58 13.73
N VAL A 15 -11.84 15.11 13.44
CA VAL A 15 -12.79 14.64 14.46
C VAL A 15 -13.11 13.16 14.25
N PRO A 16 -13.37 12.39 15.31
CA PRO A 16 -13.78 10.99 15.18
C PRO A 16 -14.97 10.84 14.24
N SER A 17 -14.89 9.89 13.31
CA SER A 17 -16.05 9.57 12.48
C SER A 17 -17.12 8.88 13.33
N GLN A 18 -18.36 9.36 13.27
CA GLN A 18 -19.52 8.68 13.84
C GLN A 18 -19.98 7.50 12.97
N ASN A 19 -19.53 7.45 11.71
CA ASN A 19 -19.81 6.37 10.77
C ASN A 19 -18.57 5.51 10.58
N GLN A 20 -18.65 4.24 11.00
CA GLN A 20 -17.57 3.27 10.96
C GLN A 20 -17.09 2.95 9.53
N LEU A 21 -17.96 3.09 8.53
CA LEU A 21 -17.62 2.90 7.11
C LEU A 21 -16.85 4.10 6.51
N ALA A 22 -16.93 5.27 7.13
CA ALA A 22 -16.20 6.47 6.70
C ALA A 22 -14.85 6.63 7.43
N ALA A 23 -14.39 5.59 8.13
CA ALA A 23 -13.10 5.60 8.83
C ALA A 23 -11.91 5.37 7.89
N ILE A 24 -12.13 4.63 6.80
CA ILE A 24 -11.13 4.43 5.75
C ILE A 24 -11.37 5.51 4.69
N PRO A 25 -10.43 6.43 4.45
CA PRO A 25 -10.55 7.35 3.33
C PRO A 25 -10.50 6.54 2.03
N GLY A 26 -11.54 6.62 1.20
CA GLY A 26 -11.49 6.09 -0.16
C GLY A 26 -10.52 6.95 -0.98
N TRP A 27 -9.50 6.32 -1.58
CA TRP A 27 -8.62 6.99 -2.53
C TRP A 27 -9.19 6.80 -3.93
N ASP A 28 -9.10 7.79 -4.81
CA ASP A 28 -9.56 7.62 -6.21
C ASP A 28 -8.90 6.41 -6.90
N GLY A 29 -7.68 6.05 -6.47
CA GLY A 29 -6.97 4.85 -6.93
C GLY A 29 -7.61 3.51 -6.52
N GLU A 30 -8.47 3.48 -5.51
CA GLU A 30 -9.27 2.30 -5.13
C GLU A 30 -10.43 2.08 -6.11
N MET A 31 -10.92 3.15 -6.73
CA MET A 31 -12.06 3.12 -7.65
C MET A 31 -11.64 2.79 -9.10
N LEU A 32 -10.35 2.84 -9.42
CA LEU A 32 -9.84 2.59 -10.76
C LEU A 32 -9.40 1.12 -10.93
N PRO A 33 -10.09 0.34 -11.77
CA PRO A 33 -9.66 -1.04 -12.01
C PRO A 33 -8.34 -1.05 -12.78
N VAL A 34 -7.43 -1.93 -12.36
CA VAL A 34 -6.26 -2.30 -13.16
C VAL A 34 -6.62 -3.38 -14.18
N THR A 35 -5.88 -3.45 -15.28
CA THR A 35 -6.06 -4.53 -16.27
C THR A 35 -5.74 -5.89 -15.65
N TYR A 36 -6.38 -6.95 -16.14
CA TYR A 36 -6.15 -8.32 -15.67
C TYR A 36 -4.66 -8.71 -15.68
N ASN A 37 -3.94 -8.36 -16.74
CA ASN A 37 -2.51 -8.67 -16.87
C ASN A 37 -1.68 -7.99 -15.78
N LEU A 38 -1.94 -6.70 -15.52
CA LEU A 38 -1.24 -5.94 -14.47
C LEU A 38 -1.55 -6.50 -13.07
N ALA A 39 -2.81 -6.85 -12.80
CA ALA A 39 -3.20 -7.49 -11.55
C ALA A 39 -2.45 -8.82 -11.34
N GLN A 40 -2.39 -9.66 -12.38
CA GLN A 40 -1.71 -10.95 -12.33
C GLN A 40 -0.20 -10.82 -12.17
N GLU A 41 0.43 -9.88 -12.86
CA GLU A 41 1.88 -9.60 -12.70
C GLU A 41 2.21 -9.13 -11.29
N THR A 42 1.41 -8.21 -10.75
CA THR A 42 1.59 -7.72 -9.38
C THR A 42 1.40 -8.86 -8.36
N GLY A 43 0.43 -9.75 -8.59
CA GLY A 43 0.20 -10.93 -7.76
C GLY A 43 1.41 -11.86 -7.72
N ARG A 44 1.94 -12.23 -8.89
CA ARG A 44 3.15 -13.08 -9.00
C ARG A 44 4.36 -12.45 -8.33
N MET A 45 4.54 -11.14 -8.48
CA MET A 45 5.65 -10.42 -7.83
C MET A 45 5.52 -10.45 -6.31
N ARG A 46 4.31 -10.26 -5.78
CA ARG A 46 4.04 -10.35 -4.33
C ARG A 46 4.29 -11.76 -3.79
N GLU A 47 3.90 -12.80 -4.52
CA GLU A 47 4.16 -14.19 -4.16
C GLU A 47 5.66 -14.45 -4.05
N LYS A 48 6.44 -14.09 -5.08
CA LYS A 48 7.91 -14.20 -5.07
C LYS A 48 8.54 -13.51 -3.86
N ILE A 49 8.13 -12.27 -3.58
CA ILE A 49 8.63 -11.51 -2.41
C ILE A 49 8.28 -12.24 -1.11
N ALA A 50 7.04 -12.73 -0.97
CA ALA A 50 6.60 -13.42 0.24
C ALA A 50 7.34 -14.74 0.47
N GLU A 51 7.63 -15.50 -0.58
CA GLU A 51 8.42 -16.73 -0.51
C GLU A 51 9.86 -16.46 -0.10
N GLU A 52 10.48 -15.43 -0.67
CA GLU A 52 11.84 -15.04 -0.32
C GLU A 52 11.95 -14.54 1.11
N LEU A 53 11.00 -13.70 1.55
CA LEU A 53 10.92 -13.26 2.95
C LEU A 53 10.79 -14.44 3.92
N LYS A 54 9.99 -15.46 3.59
CA LYS A 54 9.88 -16.69 4.39
C LYS A 54 11.20 -17.48 4.42
N ARG A 55 11.94 -17.49 3.31
CA ARG A 55 13.19 -18.24 3.17
C ARG A 55 14.35 -17.64 3.95
N VAL A 56 14.54 -16.33 3.85
CA VAL A 56 15.72 -15.67 4.45
C VAL A 56 15.43 -14.99 5.79
N GLY A 57 14.16 -14.72 6.13
CA GLY A 57 13.73 -14.15 7.41
C GLY A 57 14.17 -12.70 7.65
N LYS A 58 14.88 -12.07 6.72
CA LYS A 58 15.32 -10.67 6.77
C LYS A 58 14.99 -9.97 5.46
N ALA A 59 14.34 -8.80 5.55
CA ALA A 59 13.83 -8.09 4.39
C ALA A 59 14.94 -7.59 3.46
N GLU A 60 16.06 -7.15 4.02
CA GLU A 60 17.20 -6.61 3.28
C GLU A 60 17.83 -7.69 2.39
N VAL A 61 18.01 -8.90 2.94
CA VAL A 61 18.57 -10.04 2.20
C VAL A 61 17.60 -10.55 1.14
N ALA A 62 16.29 -10.51 1.40
CA ALA A 62 15.28 -10.89 0.40
C ALA A 62 15.29 -9.92 -0.77
N LEU A 63 15.43 -8.62 -0.48
CA LEU A 63 15.49 -7.56 -1.49
C LEU A 63 16.72 -7.71 -2.39
N GLU A 64 17.91 -7.91 -1.81
CA GLU A 64 19.14 -8.12 -2.58
C GLU A 64 18.99 -9.28 -3.58
N ARG A 65 18.45 -10.42 -3.12
CA ARG A 65 18.26 -11.60 -3.96
C ARG A 65 17.26 -11.39 -5.09
N ILE A 66 16.15 -10.69 -4.81
CA ILE A 66 15.14 -10.41 -5.82
C ILE A 66 15.64 -9.38 -6.83
N ALA A 67 16.45 -8.41 -6.40
CA ALA A 67 17.01 -7.37 -7.26
C ALA A 67 18.12 -7.90 -8.19
N GLU A 68 18.81 -8.97 -7.80
CA GLU A 68 19.82 -9.65 -8.63
C GLU A 68 19.22 -10.60 -9.67
N GLU A 69 17.92 -10.91 -9.58
CA GLU A 69 17.24 -11.70 -10.62
C GLU A 69 16.84 -10.80 -11.81
N PRO A 70 17.20 -11.20 -13.06
CA PRO A 70 16.97 -10.39 -14.27
C PRO A 70 15.50 -10.27 -14.66
#